data_AF-A0A8J8AGN2-F1
#
_entry.id   AF-A0A8J8AGN2-F1
#
_cell.length_a   1.000
_cell.length_b   1.000
_cell.length_c   1.000
_cell.angle_alpha   90.00
_cell.angle_beta   90.00
_cell.angle_gamma   90.00
#
_symmetry.space_group_name_H-M   'P 1'
#
loop_
_entity.id
_entity.type
_entity.pdbx_description
1 polymer ?
#
loop_
_entity_poly.entity_id
_entity_poly.type
_entity_poly.pdbx_seq_one_letter_code
_entity_poly.pdbx_strand_id
1 'polypeptide(L)'
;MNELIVNFLIWTVIVVGFTSIWLYLSKKSGDDEKKKALIPAVIVIITMGYIMGWAISEENSTLAFSTLVIGALMLHLYYSSLRKKGYVLEDERILRIGEISARRTLQVFMIGLAFVVIYLSIAQRKNPTLRDAFILAEALLVAVMLLHIAFRAYYSRVM
;
A
#
# COMPACT_ATOMS: atom_id res chain seq x y z
N MET A 1 -13.12 25.79 -19.15
CA MET A 1 -13.25 24.33 -19.04
C MET A 1 -12.76 23.97 -17.64
N ASN A 2 -13.61 23.45 -16.76
CA ASN A 2 -13.23 23.21 -15.35
C ASN A 2 -11.96 22.36 -15.27
N GLU A 3 -10.97 22.78 -14.49
CA GLU A 3 -9.74 22.01 -14.26
C GLU A 3 -10.04 20.58 -13.79
N LEU A 4 -11.11 20.40 -13.01
CA LEU A 4 -11.64 19.09 -12.63
C LEU A 4 -12.00 18.19 -13.83
N ILE A 5 -12.61 18.74 -14.87
CA ILE A 5 -13.00 17.98 -16.07
C ILE A 5 -11.75 17.57 -16.87
N VAL A 6 -10.77 18.47 -16.95
CA VAL A 6 -9.49 18.19 -17.63
C VAL A 6 -8.71 17.10 -16.89
N ASN A 7 -8.61 17.21 -15.56
CA ASN A 7 -7.93 16.23 -14.71
C ASN A 7 -8.62 14.85 -14.75
N PHE A 8 -9.96 14.83 -14.77
CA PHE A 8 -10.72 13.59 -14.92
C PHE A 8 -10.48 12.94 -16.29
N LEU A 9 -10.48 13.72 -17.38
CA LEU A 9 -10.18 13.21 -18.72
C LEU A 9 -8.75 12.65 -18.82
N ILE A 10 -7.76 13.35 -18.27
CA ILE A 10 -6.37 12.86 -18.22
C ILE A 10 -6.29 11.55 -17.44
N TRP A 11 -6.97 11.47 -16.30
CA TRP A 11 -7.01 10.25 -15.49
C TRP A 11 -7.64 9.07 -16.23
N THR A 12 -8.78 9.28 -16.89
CA THR A 12 -9.43 8.20 -17.67
C THR A 12 -8.54 7.69 -18.80
N VAL A 13 -7.83 8.57 -19.51
CA VAL A 13 -6.89 8.18 -20.56
C VAL A 13 -5.72 7.36 -20.00
N ILE A 14 -5.18 7.73 -18.84
CA ILE A 14 -4.11 6.97 -18.18
C ILE A 14 -4.60 5.57 -17.77
N VAL A 15 -5.76 5.47 -17.14
CA VAL A 15 -6.32 4.19 -16.67
C VAL A 15 -6.64 3.28 -17.85
N VAL A 16 -7.31 3.80 -18.88
CA VAL A 16 -7.68 3.02 -20.07
C VAL A 16 -6.43 2.63 -20.86
N GLY A 17 -5.45 3.53 -21.00
CA GLY A 17 -4.19 3.25 -21.67
C GLY A 17 -3.38 2.18 -20.95
N PHE A 18 -3.22 2.30 -19.63
CA PHE A 18 -2.47 1.34 -18.83
C PHE A 18 -3.14 -0.04 -18.81
N THR A 19 -4.45 -0.11 -18.62
CA THR A 19 -5.20 -1.38 -18.65
C THR A 19 -5.16 -2.04 -20.02
N SER A 20 -5.20 -1.27 -21.12
CA SER A 20 -5.10 -1.78 -22.49
C SER A 20 -3.71 -2.32 -22.81
N ILE A 21 -2.64 -1.61 -22.40
CA ILE A 21 -1.25 -2.07 -22.56
C ILE A 21 -1.02 -3.35 -21.74
N TRP A 22 -1.54 -3.40 -20.51
CA TRP A 22 -1.46 -4.58 -19.65
C TRP A 22 -2.18 -5.79 -20.26
N LEU A 23 -3.38 -5.60 -20.82
CA LEU A 23 -4.12 -6.64 -21.53
C LEU A 23 -3.37 -7.13 -22.79
N TYR A 24 -2.75 -6.22 -23.53
CA TYR A 24 -1.94 -6.59 -24.70
C TYR A 24 -0.72 -7.43 -24.31
N LEU A 25 -0.01 -7.04 -23.23
CA LEU A 25 1.11 -7.80 -22.69
C LEU A 25 0.68 -9.13 -22.05
N SER A 26 -0.51 -9.18 -21.45
CA SER A 26 -1.11 -10.40 -20.89
C SER A 26 -1.32 -11.46 -21.96
N LYS A 27 -1.91 -11.07 -23.10
CA LYS A 27 -2.26 -11.97 -24.21
C LYS A 27 -1.05 -12.73 -24.77
N LYS A 28 0.15 -12.15 -24.66
CA LYS A 28 1.40 -12.76 -25.11
C LYS A 28 1.95 -13.85 -24.16
N SER A 29 1.45 -13.93 -22.93
CA SER A 29 2.07 -14.68 -21.83
C SER A 29 1.36 -15.97 -21.43
N GLY A 30 0.22 -16.32 -22.06
CA GLY A 30 -0.48 -17.61 -21.83
C GLY A 30 -1.22 -17.78 -20.49
N ASP A 31 -1.13 -16.82 -19.57
CA ASP A 31 -1.83 -16.83 -18.25
C ASP A 31 -2.95 -15.77 -18.19
N ASP A 32 -3.81 -15.79 -19.20
CA ASP A 32 -4.73 -14.69 -19.50
C ASP A 32 -5.88 -14.54 -18.50
N GLU A 33 -6.35 -15.63 -17.89
CA GLU A 33 -7.49 -15.55 -16.97
C GLU A 33 -7.11 -14.96 -15.60
N LYS A 34 -5.95 -15.33 -15.06
CA LYS A 34 -5.46 -14.79 -13.78
C LYS A 34 -5.14 -13.31 -13.90
N LYS A 35 -4.51 -12.90 -15.00
CA LYS A 35 -4.19 -11.49 -15.26
C LYS A 35 -5.43 -10.64 -15.48
N LYS A 36 -6.45 -11.15 -16.18
CA LYS A 36 -7.75 -10.46 -16.32
C LYS A 36 -8.46 -10.31 -14.98
N ALA A 37 -8.38 -11.31 -14.11
CA ALA A 37 -8.95 -11.25 -12.76
C ALA A 37 -8.27 -10.19 -11.87
N LEU A 38 -7.06 -9.73 -12.19
CA LEU A 38 -6.39 -8.67 -11.41
C LEU A 38 -6.74 -7.25 -11.89
N ILE A 39 -7.36 -7.08 -13.06
CA ILE A 39 -7.66 -5.75 -13.64
C ILE A 39 -8.50 -4.88 -12.70
N PRO A 40 -9.61 -5.38 -12.10
CA PRO A 40 -10.39 -4.55 -11.18
C PRO A 40 -9.60 -4.09 -9.96
N ALA A 41 -8.71 -4.93 -9.43
CA ALA A 41 -7.83 -4.58 -8.31
C ALA A 41 -6.87 -3.45 -8.69
N VAL A 42 -6.25 -3.52 -9.87
CA VAL A 42 -5.35 -2.47 -10.38
C VAL A 42 -6.08 -1.15 -10.57
N ILE A 43 -7.30 -1.19 -11.12
CA ILE A 43 -8.14 0.01 -11.28
C ILE A 43 -8.40 0.65 -9.91
N VAL A 44 -8.78 -0.14 -8.90
CA VAL A 44 -9.00 0.37 -7.54
C VAL A 44 -7.73 1.03 -6.99
N ILE A 45 -6.56 0.41 -7.15
CA ILE A 45 -5.29 0.96 -6.66
C ILE A 45 -4.95 2.30 -7.34
N ILE A 46 -5.08 2.37 -8.67
CA ILE A 46 -4.79 3.61 -9.43
C ILE A 46 -5.79 4.70 -9.06
N THR A 47 -7.07 4.36 -8.93
CA THR A 47 -8.12 5.31 -8.52
C THR A 47 -7.85 5.83 -7.11
N MET A 48 -7.51 4.94 -6.18
CA MET A 48 -7.16 5.27 -4.81
C MET A 48 -5.96 6.22 -4.76
N GLY A 49 -4.88 5.91 -5.50
CA GLY A 49 -3.69 6.76 -5.57
C GLY A 49 -3.98 8.15 -6.13
N TYR A 50 -4.82 8.24 -7.16
CA TYR A 50 -5.22 9.53 -7.75
C TYR A 50 -6.04 10.38 -6.77
N ILE A 51 -7.10 9.81 -6.20
CA ILE A 51 -7.97 10.53 -5.24
C ILE A 51 -7.16 10.96 -4.02
N MET A 52 -6.27 10.10 -3.53
CA MET A 52 -5.43 10.41 -2.38
C MET A 52 -4.41 11.52 -2.70
N GLY A 53 -3.79 11.49 -3.88
CA GLY A 53 -2.87 12.55 -4.33
C GLY A 53 -3.57 13.90 -4.47
N TRP A 54 -4.78 13.90 -5.03
CA TRP A 54 -5.62 15.10 -5.10
C TRP A 54 -6.04 15.61 -3.71
N ALA A 55 -6.48 14.72 -2.82
CA ALA A 55 -6.87 15.06 -1.45
C ALA A 55 -5.74 15.74 -0.66
N ILE A 56 -4.52 15.25 -0.82
CA ILE A 56 -3.32 15.83 -0.20
C ILE A 56 -3.04 17.22 -0.79
N SER A 57 -3.21 17.41 -2.10
CA SER A 57 -3.02 18.72 -2.74
C SER A 57 -4.02 19.79 -2.27
N GLU A 58 -5.18 19.38 -1.78
CA GLU A 58 -6.19 20.26 -1.17
C GLU A 58 -6.06 20.36 0.36
N GLU A 59 -4.97 19.85 0.94
CA GLU A 59 -4.70 19.81 2.38
C GLU A 59 -5.79 19.06 3.19
N ASN A 60 -6.64 18.27 2.52
CA ASN A 60 -7.75 17.54 3.12
C ASN A 60 -7.31 16.15 3.58
N SER A 61 -6.69 16.12 4.77
CA SER A 61 -6.20 14.89 5.40
C SER A 61 -7.31 13.86 5.63
N THR A 62 -8.51 14.31 6.01
CA THR A 62 -9.66 13.43 6.27
C THR A 62 -10.05 12.66 5.02
N LEU A 63 -10.11 13.34 3.87
CA LEU A 63 -10.45 12.71 2.60
C LEU A 63 -9.36 11.70 2.19
N ALA A 64 -8.08 12.06 2.30
CA ALA A 64 -6.97 11.16 1.99
C ALA A 64 -7.01 9.86 2.81
N PHE A 65 -7.20 9.95 4.13
CA PHE A 65 -7.30 8.77 4.99
C PHE A 65 -8.57 7.94 4.70
N SER A 66 -9.71 8.59 4.46
CA SER A 66 -10.95 7.88 4.12
C SER A 66 -10.81 7.09 2.82
N THR A 67 -10.19 7.67 1.79
CA THR A 67 -9.92 7.03 0.52
C THR A 67 -9.01 5.82 0.68
N LEU A 68 -7.97 5.92 1.51
CA LEU A 68 -7.07 4.80 1.80
C LEU A 68 -7.81 3.64 2.48
N VAL A 69 -8.62 3.93 3.51
CA VAL A 69 -9.38 2.89 4.23
C VAL A 69 -10.40 2.21 3.30
N ILE A 70 -11.16 2.99 2.53
CA ILE A 70 -12.18 2.45 1.61
C ILE A 70 -11.53 1.65 0.49
N GLY A 71 -10.44 2.16 -0.10
CA GLY A 71 -9.72 1.48 -1.17
C GLY A 71 -9.10 0.16 -0.70
N ALA A 72 -8.49 0.15 0.49
CA ALA A 72 -7.96 -1.06 1.11
C ALA A 72 -9.07 -2.09 1.41
N LEU A 73 -10.23 -1.64 1.91
CA LEU A 73 -11.38 -2.50 2.17
C LEU A 73 -11.94 -3.12 0.86
N MET A 74 -12.12 -2.31 -0.18
CA MET A 74 -12.55 -2.79 -1.49
C MET A 74 -11.60 -3.86 -2.04
N LEU A 75 -10.29 -3.60 -1.95
CA LEU A 75 -9.27 -4.53 -2.43
C LEU A 75 -9.30 -5.85 -1.64
N HIS A 76 -9.45 -5.78 -0.31
CA HIS A 76 -9.58 -6.95 0.54
C HIS A 76 -10.81 -7.79 0.19
N LEU A 77 -11.98 -7.16 0.04
CA LEU A 77 -13.21 -7.83 -0.34
C LEU A 77 -13.12 -8.46 -1.74
N TYR A 78 -12.48 -7.76 -2.68
CA TYR A 78 -12.28 -8.26 -4.03
C TYR A 78 -11.39 -9.51 -4.04
N TYR A 79 -10.23 -9.47 -3.39
CA TYR A 79 -9.36 -10.63 -3.29
C TYR A 79 -10.00 -11.79 -2.52
N SER A 80 -10.78 -11.50 -1.48
CA SER A 80 -11.57 -12.51 -0.76
C SER A 80 -12.60 -13.18 -1.68
N SER A 81 -13.29 -12.40 -2.52
CA SER A 81 -14.24 -12.90 -3.52
C SER A 81 -13.56 -13.77 -4.59
N LEU A 82 -12.39 -13.35 -5.10
CA LEU A 82 -11.61 -14.16 -6.03
C LEU A 82 -11.18 -15.49 -5.41
N ARG A 83 -10.75 -15.47 -4.14
CA ARG A 83 -10.38 -16.67 -3.39
C ARG A 83 -11.55 -17.64 -3.24
N LYS A 84 -12.75 -17.13 -2.94
CA LYS A 84 -14.00 -17.92 -2.87
C LYS A 84 -14.41 -18.53 -4.21
N LYS A 85 -14.09 -17.87 -5.33
CA LYS A 85 -14.35 -18.34 -6.70
C LYS A 85 -13.34 -19.40 -7.19
N GLY A 86 -12.40 -19.83 -6.34
CA GLY A 86 -11.42 -20.85 -6.68
C GLY A 86 -10.22 -20.35 -7.49
N TYR A 87 -10.04 -19.03 -7.64
CA TYR A 87 -8.82 -18.49 -8.24
C TYR A 87 -7.64 -18.70 -7.26
N VAL A 88 -6.77 -19.66 -7.58
CA VAL A 88 -5.48 -19.85 -6.91
C VAL A 88 -4.51 -18.78 -7.44
N LEU A 89 -4.58 -17.61 -6.82
CA LEU A 89 -3.68 -16.48 -7.09
C LEU A 89 -2.30 -16.68 -6.45
N GLU A 90 -2.26 -17.40 -5.32
CA GLU A 90 -1.05 -17.64 -4.54
C GLU A 90 -0.90 -19.15 -4.34
N ASP A 91 0.15 -19.72 -4.92
CA ASP A 91 0.64 -21.05 -4.58
C ASP A 91 1.24 -21.01 -3.16
N GLU A 92 1.33 -22.15 -2.47
CA GLU A 92 1.89 -22.23 -1.11
C GLU A 92 3.32 -21.65 -1.05
N ARG A 93 4.09 -21.83 -2.13
CA ARG A 93 5.41 -21.21 -2.29
C ARG A 93 5.34 -19.69 -2.32
N ILE A 94 4.38 -19.12 -3.05
CA ILE A 94 4.19 -17.66 -3.16
C ILE A 94 3.78 -17.09 -1.81
N LEU A 95 2.90 -17.78 -1.09
CA LEU A 95 2.48 -17.39 0.25
C LEU A 95 3.67 -17.34 1.22
N ARG A 96 4.50 -18.39 1.26
CA ARG A 96 5.71 -18.43 2.10
C ARG A 96 6.71 -17.33 1.72
N ILE A 97 6.89 -17.04 0.43
CA ILE A 97 7.73 -15.94 -0.03
C ILE A 97 7.17 -14.59 0.44
N GLY A 98 5.85 -14.39 0.32
CA GLY A 98 5.16 -13.19 0.78
C GLY A 98 5.31 -12.95 2.28
N GLU A 99 5.26 -14.01 3.09
CA GLU A 99 5.50 -13.88 4.53
C GLU A 99 6.95 -13.55 4.86
N ILE A 100 7.92 -14.18 4.18
CA ILE A 100 9.34 -13.88 4.37
C ILE A 100 9.63 -12.44 3.95
N SER A 101 9.10 -11.99 2.82
CA SER A 101 9.28 -10.62 2.33
C SER A 101 8.64 -9.61 3.28
N ALA A 102 7.42 -9.85 3.76
CA ALA A 102 6.75 -8.99 4.74
C ALA A 102 7.57 -8.86 6.04
N ARG A 103 8.11 -9.97 6.57
CA ARG A 103 8.99 -9.95 7.75
C ARG A 103 10.25 -9.12 7.50
N ARG A 104 10.88 -9.26 6.33
CA ARG A 104 12.08 -8.50 5.95
C ARG A 104 11.79 -7.03 5.74
N THR A 105 10.68 -6.67 5.09
CA THR A 105 10.25 -5.28 4.93
C THR A 105 10.04 -4.61 6.27
N LEU A 106 9.38 -5.28 7.23
CA LEU A 106 9.19 -4.74 8.58
C LEU A 106 10.53 -4.52 9.29
N GLN A 107 11.49 -5.43 9.14
CA GLN A 107 12.85 -5.28 9.69
C GLN A 107 13.58 -4.08 9.08
N VAL A 108 13.58 -3.93 7.76
CA VAL A 108 14.21 -2.80 7.07
C VAL A 108 13.56 -1.49 7.49
N PHE A 109 12.22 -1.46 7.59
CA PHE A 109 11.48 -0.29 8.05
C PHE A 109 11.84 0.10 9.48
N MET A 110 11.91 -0.86 10.41
CA MET A 110 12.36 -0.60 11.79
C MET A 110 13.77 -0.04 11.85
N ILE A 111 14.71 -0.58 11.05
CA ILE A 111 16.09 -0.07 10.98
C ILE A 111 16.10 1.37 10.48
N GLY A 112 15.40 1.65 9.37
CA GLY A 112 15.29 3.01 8.83
C GLY A 112 14.69 3.99 9.85
N LEU A 113 13.63 3.56 10.54
CA LEU A 113 12.96 4.38 11.55
C LEU A 113 13.86 4.60 12.78
N ALA A 114 14.68 3.62 13.18
CA ALA A 114 15.68 3.79 14.23
C ALA A 114 16.71 4.86 13.86
N PHE A 115 17.20 4.90 12.61
CA PHE A 115 18.07 5.97 12.14
C PHE A 115 17.39 7.35 12.20
N VAL A 116 16.12 7.44 11.80
CA VAL A 116 15.32 8.68 11.88
C VAL A 116 15.19 9.15 13.33
N VAL A 117 14.87 8.24 14.26
CA VAL A 117 14.76 8.56 15.70
C VAL A 117 16.09 9.05 16.26
N ILE A 118 17.20 8.39 15.94
CA ILE A 118 18.55 8.83 16.36
C ILE A 118 18.85 10.23 15.84
N TYR A 119 18.63 10.47 14.55
CA TYR A 119 18.84 11.79 13.94
C TYR A 119 17.98 12.87 14.62
N LEU A 120 16.68 12.62 14.76
CA LEU A 120 15.73 13.57 15.36
C LEU A 120 16.05 13.83 16.85
N SER A 121 16.56 12.84 17.59
CA SER A 121 16.95 13.00 19.00
C SER A 121 18.04 14.06 19.20
N ILE A 122 18.92 14.22 18.21
CA ILE A 122 19.99 15.23 18.19
C ILE A 122 19.46 16.53 17.60
N ALA A 123 18.74 16.45 16.47
CA ALA A 123 18.24 17.61 15.74
C ALA A 123 17.25 18.44 16.57
N GLN A 124 16.36 17.81 17.34
CA GLN A 124 15.38 18.51 18.18
C GLN A 124 16.02 19.39 19.25
N ARG A 125 17.26 19.07 19.69
CA ARG A 125 17.98 19.89 20.67
C ARG A 125 18.42 21.23 20.08
N LYS A 126 18.66 21.27 18.76
CA LYS A 126 19.05 22.48 18.02
C LYS A 126 17.83 23.22 17.48
N ASN A 127 16.77 22.50 17.14
CA ASN A 127 15.52 23.07 16.64
C ASN A 127 14.31 22.47 17.37
N PRO A 128 13.73 23.19 18.35
CA PRO A 128 12.60 22.70 19.15
C PRO A 128 11.35 22.36 18.33
N THR A 129 11.18 22.89 17.13
CA THR A 129 10.02 22.58 16.26
C THR A 129 10.00 21.12 15.79
N LEU A 130 11.13 20.42 15.87
CA LEU A 130 11.23 19.00 15.49
C LEU A 130 10.81 18.05 16.63
N ARG A 131 10.44 18.55 17.80
CA ARG A 131 10.10 17.73 18.97
C ARG A 131 8.89 16.83 18.71
N ASP A 132 7.87 17.34 18.05
CA ASP A 132 6.66 16.55 17.75
C ASP A 132 6.96 15.44 16.73
N ALA A 133 7.80 15.73 15.73
CA ALA A 133 8.28 14.74 14.78
C ALA A 133 9.11 13.65 15.45
N PHE A 134 9.95 14.01 16.43
CA PHE A 134 10.72 13.06 17.24
C PHE A 134 9.79 12.13 18.03
N ILE A 135 8.83 12.69 18.77
CA ILE A 135 7.87 11.92 19.58
C ILE A 135 7.06 10.98 18.69
N LEU A 136 6.60 11.45 17.52
CA LEU A 136 5.86 10.63 16.57
C LEU A 136 6.72 9.49 16.02
N ALA A 137 7.96 9.77 15.62
CA ALA A 137 8.87 8.75 15.09
C ALA A 137 9.21 7.69 16.15
N GLU A 138 9.41 8.11 17.40
CA GLU A 138 9.65 7.22 18.54
C GLU A 138 8.43 6.33 18.83
N ALA A 139 7.23 6.92 18.92
CA ALA A 139 5.99 6.19 19.13
C ALA A 139 5.72 5.17 18.00
N LEU A 140 5.98 5.58 16.75
CA LEU A 140 5.85 4.71 15.58
C LEU A 140 6.86 3.55 15.65
N LEU A 141 8.09 3.80 16.07
CA LEU A 141 9.11 2.75 16.20
C LEU A 141 8.68 1.69 17.22
N VAL A 142 8.19 2.12 18.39
CA VAL A 142 7.66 1.21 19.41
C VAL A 142 6.47 0.42 18.87
N ALA A 143 5.51 1.09 18.22
CA ALA A 143 4.33 0.43 17.66
C ALA A 143 4.71 -0.65 16.63
N VAL A 144 5.66 -0.35 15.73
CA VAL A 144 6.12 -1.30 14.70
C VAL A 144 6.91 -2.45 15.33
N MET A 145 7.72 -2.20 16.36
CA MET A 145 8.41 -3.28 17.08
C MET A 145 7.42 -4.22 17.76
N LEU A 146 6.39 -3.68 18.41
CA LEU A 146 5.32 -4.50 19.00
C LEU A 146 4.59 -5.33 17.94
N LEU A 147 4.30 -4.74 16.78
CA LEU A 147 3.70 -5.44 15.65
C LEU A 147 4.61 -6.57 15.13
N HIS A 148 5.92 -6.31 15.04
CA HIS A 148 6.89 -7.33 14.64
C HIS A 148 6.91 -8.52 15.60
N ILE A 149 6.90 -8.25 16.90
CA ILE A 149 6.85 -9.29 17.94
C ILE A 149 5.53 -10.06 17.88
N ALA A 150 4.40 -9.36 17.75
CA ALA A 150 3.08 -9.97 17.64
C ALA A 150 2.98 -10.91 16.42
N PHE A 151 3.45 -10.44 15.25
CA PHE A 151 3.50 -11.28 14.05
C PHE A 151 4.45 -12.45 14.22
N ARG A 152 5.64 -12.25 14.79
CA ARG A 152 6.57 -13.36 15.06
C ARG A 152 5.94 -14.42 15.95
N ALA A 153 5.24 -13.99 17.02
CA ALA A 153 4.56 -14.91 17.94
C ALA A 153 3.41 -15.66 17.26
N TYR A 154 2.58 -14.97 16.47
CA TYR A 154 1.48 -15.58 15.72
C TYR A 154 1.98 -16.63 14.73
N TYR A 155 2.95 -16.27 13.88
CA TYR A 155 3.48 -17.19 12.87
C TYR A 155 4.28 -18.35 13.49
N SER A 156 4.92 -18.17 14.65
CA SER A 156 5.59 -19.27 15.36
C SER A 156 4.64 -20.31 15.98
N ARG A 157 3.34 -20.01 16.07
CA ARG A 157 2.32 -20.95 16.56
C ARG A 157 1.55 -21.65 15.44
N VAL A 158 1.44 -21.00 14.28
CA VAL A 158 0.66 -21.50 13.14
C VAL A 158 1.51 -22.34 12.18
N MET A 159 2.84 -22.12 12.19
CA MET A 159 3.83 -22.94 11.48
C MET A 159 4.67 -23.73 12.47
#